data_AF-A0A5C8UPQ0-F1
#
_entry.id   AF-A0A5C8UPQ0-F1
#
_cell.length_a   1.000
_cell.length_b   1.000
_cell.length_c   1.000
_cell.angle_alpha   90.00
_cell.angle_beta   90.00
_cell.angle_gamma   90.00
#
_symmetry.space_group_name_H-M   'P 1'
#
loop_
_entity.id
_entity.type
_entity.pdbx_description
1 polymer ?
#
loop_
_entity_poly.entity_id
_entity_poly.type
_entity_poly.pdbx_seq_one_letter_code
_entity_poly.pdbx_strand_id
1 'polypeptide(L)'
;MNLADTLRGLWRRWYIVIPGLILTIVVALAAWQAIKPEYQRTGTQLLLPGTASIPEAGNPYLYLGGLSQASDVLVTAMSSDFEQNSLLAGHAGAQITIERDPLTSGPQILTTVTARSDAEAGEILDAAIVRTTQMLDSLQDVDGITAGNRIGIKTITVDNQSTPIQKTRVLSAAGVALVALLLTLIVAGLVEGLSTRKRRRRWTDAATPELEDEQSPAQDDVVALPSESHIGRRVPTRPLARQRRALRRNR
;
A
#
# COMPACT_ATOMS: atom_id res chain seq x y z
N MET A 1 -5.94 -7.66 -28.09
CA MET A 1 -5.73 -8.92 -27.37
C MET A 1 -6.96 -9.12 -26.50
N ASN A 2 -7.83 -10.07 -26.84
CA ASN A 2 -9.12 -10.21 -26.18
C ASN A 2 -8.96 -10.91 -24.83
N LEU A 3 -9.63 -10.38 -23.80
CA LEU A 3 -9.69 -10.96 -22.45
C LEU A 3 -10.22 -12.41 -22.47
N ALA A 4 -11.01 -12.76 -23.48
CA ALA A 4 -11.53 -14.10 -23.71
C ALA A 4 -10.43 -15.10 -24.14
N ASP A 5 -9.40 -14.65 -24.88
CA ASP A 5 -8.32 -15.54 -25.35
C ASP A 5 -7.33 -15.84 -24.21
N THR A 6 -7.06 -14.86 -23.33
CA THR A 6 -6.27 -15.08 -22.12
C THR A 6 -6.99 -15.98 -21.12
N LEU A 7 -8.29 -15.79 -20.91
CA LEU A 7 -9.09 -16.63 -20.00
C LEU A 7 -9.20 -18.08 -20.49
N ARG A 8 -9.36 -18.28 -21.81
CA ARG A 8 -9.40 -19.62 -22.43
C ARG A 8 -8.03 -20.31 -22.41
N GLY A 9 -6.95 -19.53 -22.48
CA GLY A 9 -5.58 -20.01 -22.24
C GLY A 9 -5.36 -20.48 -20.80
N LEU A 10 -5.81 -19.71 -19.79
CA LEU A 10 -5.73 -20.10 -18.38
C LEU A 10 -6.54 -21.38 -18.08
N TRP A 11 -7.72 -21.54 -18.69
CA TRP A 11 -8.58 -22.70 -18.42
C TRP A 11 -8.02 -24.02 -18.97
N ARG A 12 -7.19 -23.97 -20.03
CA ARG A 12 -6.53 -25.15 -20.60
C ARG A 12 -5.48 -25.77 -19.67
N ARG A 13 -5.02 -25.04 -18.63
CA ARG A 13 -3.98 -25.49 -17.69
C ARG A 13 -4.28 -25.12 -16.25
N TRP A 14 -5.52 -25.42 -15.84
CA TRP A 14 -5.98 -25.34 -14.46
C TRP A 14 -5.00 -25.94 -13.43
N TYR A 15 -4.23 -26.97 -13.80
CA TYR A 15 -3.19 -27.61 -12.97
C TYR A 15 -2.06 -26.69 -12.48
N ILE A 16 -1.85 -25.50 -13.06
CA ILE A 16 -0.81 -24.55 -12.59
C ILE A 16 -1.46 -23.37 -11.87
N VAL A 17 -2.55 -22.85 -12.44
CA VAL A 17 -3.27 -21.70 -11.91
C VAL A 17 -3.87 -22.01 -10.54
N ILE A 18 -4.50 -23.18 -10.38
CA ILE A 18 -5.13 -23.56 -9.12
C ILE A 18 -4.11 -23.73 -7.98
N PRO A 19 -3.03 -24.53 -8.11
CA PRO A 19 -2.06 -24.65 -7.02
C PRO A 19 -1.34 -23.34 -6.73
N GLY A 20 -1.07 -22.50 -7.74
CA GLY A 20 -0.54 -21.15 -7.53
C GLY A 20 -1.49 -20.24 -6.74
N LEU A 21 -2.79 -20.30 -7.04
CA LEU A 21 -3.80 -19.57 -6.29
C LEU A 21 -3.91 -20.08 -4.85
N ILE A 22 -3.87 -21.41 -4.65
CA ILE A 22 -3.84 -22.02 -3.32
C ILE A 22 -2.61 -21.54 -2.54
N LEU A 23 -1.43 -21.54 -3.16
CA LEU A 23 -0.20 -21.05 -2.54
C LEU A 23 -0.32 -19.57 -2.14
N THR A 24 -0.91 -18.74 -3.00
CA THR A 24 -1.17 -17.32 -2.72
C THR A 24 -2.07 -17.16 -1.49
N ILE A 25 -3.15 -17.95 -1.39
CA ILE A 25 -4.06 -17.95 -0.24
C ILE A 25 -3.33 -18.39 1.03
N VAL A 26 -2.51 -19.45 0.96
CA VAL A 26 -1.73 -19.94 2.11
C VAL A 26 -0.75 -18.87 2.60
N VAL A 27 -0.03 -18.21 1.69
CA VAL A 27 0.90 -17.12 2.03
C VAL A 27 0.16 -15.93 2.64
N ALA A 28 -1.00 -15.55 2.11
CA ALA A 28 -1.82 -14.47 2.66
C ALA A 28 -2.33 -14.79 4.08
N LEU A 29 -2.79 -16.03 4.32
CA LEU A 29 -3.21 -16.48 5.65
C LEU A 29 -2.04 -16.53 6.63
N ALA A 30 -0.87 -17.00 6.19
CA ALA A 30 0.34 -17.00 7.00
C ALA A 30 0.77 -15.58 7.37
N ALA A 31 0.71 -14.63 6.43
CA ALA A 31 1.00 -13.22 6.68
C ALA A 31 -0.01 -12.60 7.66
N TRP A 32 -1.30 -12.90 7.51
CA TRP A 32 -2.34 -12.43 8.42
C TRP A 32 -2.11 -12.90 9.86
N GLN A 33 -1.68 -14.15 10.04
CA GLN A 33 -1.35 -14.72 11.35
C GLN A 33 -0.06 -14.12 11.94
N ALA A 34 0.94 -13.83 11.10
CA ALA A 34 2.22 -13.28 11.53
C ALA A 34 2.15 -11.80 11.91
N ILE A 35 1.36 -11.00 11.18
CA ILE A 35 1.21 -9.56 11.45
C ILE A 35 0.20 -9.40 12.58
N LYS A 36 0.69 -9.10 13.79
CA LYS A 36 -0.15 -8.81 14.95
C LYS A 36 -0.83 -7.45 14.81
N PRO A 37 -2.05 -7.28 15.36
CA PRO A 37 -2.68 -5.97 15.44
C PRO A 37 -1.90 -5.06 16.40
N GLU A 38 -1.97 -3.77 16.14
CA GLU A 38 -1.49 -2.73 17.04
C GLU A 38 -2.63 -2.32 17.98
N TYR A 39 -2.29 -1.86 19.17
CA TYR A 39 -3.23 -1.43 20.21
C TYR A 39 -2.98 0.03 20.50
N GLN A 40 -4.02 0.85 20.36
CA GLN A 40 -3.95 2.28 20.63
C GLN A 40 -4.65 2.62 21.94
N ARG A 41 -3.97 3.42 22.76
CA ARG A 41 -4.51 3.94 24.01
C ARG A 41 -4.29 5.44 24.08
N THR A 42 -5.28 6.18 24.57
CA THR A 42 -5.21 7.63 24.66
C THR A 42 -5.45 8.15 26.07
N GLY A 43 -4.86 9.31 26.37
CA GLY A 43 -5.09 10.03 27.61
C GLY A 43 -5.01 11.54 27.37
N THR A 44 -5.86 12.29 28.05
CA THR A 44 -5.95 13.74 27.92
C THR A 44 -5.67 14.42 29.23
N GLN A 45 -4.75 15.38 29.21
CA GLN A 45 -4.40 16.24 30.34
C GLN A 45 -4.79 17.68 30.02
N LEU A 46 -5.28 18.41 31.01
CA LEU A 46 -5.65 19.82 30.90
C LEU A 46 -4.70 20.68 31.74
N LEU A 47 -4.18 21.76 31.15
CA LEU A 47 -3.47 22.78 31.92
C LEU A 47 -4.46 23.67 32.68
N LEU A 48 -4.10 23.99 33.92
CA LEU A 48 -4.85 24.87 34.80
C LEU A 48 -4.00 26.08 35.20
N PRO A 49 -4.60 27.28 35.32
CA PRO A 49 -3.86 28.46 35.73
C PRO A 49 -3.44 28.35 37.20
N GLY A 50 -2.38 29.06 37.57
CA GLY A 50 -1.95 29.18 38.96
C GLY A 50 -3.01 29.85 39.84
N THR A 51 -3.01 29.49 41.13
CA THR A 51 -4.01 29.95 42.10
C THR A 51 -4.00 31.46 42.33
N ALA A 52 -2.86 32.13 42.11
CA ALA A 52 -2.75 33.59 42.22
C ALA A 52 -3.45 34.33 41.06
N SER A 53 -3.66 33.66 39.93
CA SER A 53 -4.37 34.22 38.76
C SER A 53 -5.89 34.06 38.85
N ILE A 54 -6.39 33.35 39.85
CA ILE A 54 -7.81 33.06 40.05
C ILE A 54 -8.29 33.86 41.27
N PRO A 55 -9.42 34.58 41.19
CA PRO A 55 -10.05 35.18 42.37
C PRO A 55 -10.35 34.12 43.44
N GLU A 56 -10.44 34.54 44.71
CA GLU A 56 -10.77 33.64 45.82
C GLU A 56 -12.10 32.92 45.55
N ALA A 57 -12.10 31.58 45.65
CA ALA A 57 -13.23 30.70 45.27
C ALA A 57 -13.70 30.79 43.81
N GLY A 58 -12.89 31.32 42.89
CA GLY A 58 -13.19 31.40 41.47
C GLY A 58 -13.11 30.05 40.74
N ASN A 59 -13.82 29.93 39.62
CA ASN A 59 -13.80 28.73 38.78
C ASN A 59 -12.56 28.73 37.86
N PRO A 60 -11.59 27.80 38.01
CA PRO A 60 -10.35 27.76 37.21
C PRO A 60 -10.60 27.59 35.71
N TYR A 61 -11.69 26.95 35.31
CA TYR A 61 -12.04 26.70 33.91
C TYR A 61 -12.43 27.98 33.15
N LEU A 62 -12.70 29.08 33.86
CA LEU A 62 -12.95 30.40 33.25
C LEU A 62 -11.66 31.16 32.91
N TYR A 63 -10.51 30.68 33.39
CA TYR A 63 -9.21 31.37 33.28
C TYR A 63 -8.18 30.54 32.49
N LEU A 64 -8.66 29.72 31.54
CA LEU A 64 -7.80 28.89 30.68
C LEU A 64 -7.13 29.68 29.54
N GLY A 65 -7.55 30.94 29.33
CA GLY A 65 -7.02 31.80 28.27
C GLY A 65 -5.51 32.03 28.42
N GLY A 66 -4.77 31.88 27.32
CA GLY A 66 -3.31 32.07 27.30
C GLY A 66 -2.47 30.85 27.71
N LEU A 67 -3.11 29.77 28.20
CA LEU A 67 -2.41 28.52 28.51
C LEU A 67 -2.11 27.67 27.26
N SER A 68 -2.69 28.01 26.10
CA SER A 68 -2.41 27.36 24.81
C SER A 68 -0.93 27.42 24.44
N GLN A 69 -0.30 28.57 24.67
CA GLN A 69 1.12 28.78 24.39
C GLN A 69 1.99 27.95 25.33
N ALA A 70 1.58 27.84 26.60
CA ALA A 70 2.24 26.97 27.57
C ALA A 70 2.11 25.50 27.18
N SER A 71 0.94 25.07 26.69
CA SER A 71 0.77 23.70 26.18
C SER A 71 1.65 23.43 24.97
N ASP A 72 1.81 24.39 24.05
CA ASP A 72 2.64 24.21 22.86
C ASP A 72 4.14 24.06 23.23
N VAL A 73 4.61 24.85 24.21
CA VAL A 73 5.98 24.72 24.73
C VAL A 73 6.19 23.37 25.40
N LEU A 74 5.23 22.94 26.23
CA LEU A 74 5.31 21.65 26.91
C LEU A 74 5.27 20.47 25.93
N VAL A 75 4.37 20.52 24.93
CA VAL A 75 4.31 19.53 23.85
C VAL A 75 5.64 19.49 23.09
N THR A 76 6.23 20.65 22.78
CA THR A 76 7.54 20.72 22.09
C THR A 76 8.64 20.08 22.93
N ALA A 77 8.68 20.34 24.24
CA ALA A 77 9.65 19.72 25.14
C ALA A 77 9.48 18.19 25.23
N MET A 78 8.23 17.73 25.37
CA MET A 78 7.88 16.31 25.41
C MET A 78 8.10 15.59 24.07
N SER A 79 8.03 16.32 22.95
CA SER A 79 8.27 15.79 21.61
C SER A 79 9.75 15.67 21.26
N SER A 80 10.66 16.12 22.13
CA SER A 80 12.09 15.97 21.88
C SER A 80 12.50 14.50 21.80
N ASP A 81 13.49 14.20 20.94
CA ASP A 81 13.97 12.83 20.74
C ASP A 81 14.43 12.18 22.05
N PHE A 82 15.00 12.95 22.97
CA PHE A 82 15.42 12.45 24.27
C PHE A 82 14.23 11.95 25.11
N GLU A 83 13.17 12.75 25.21
CA GLU A 83 11.98 12.39 25.99
C GLU A 83 11.22 11.22 25.35
N GLN A 84 11.04 11.24 24.03
CA GLN A 84 10.40 10.14 23.32
C GLN A 84 11.18 8.82 23.48
N ASN A 85 12.50 8.85 23.31
CA ASN A 85 13.32 7.65 23.46
C ASN A 85 13.34 7.14 24.91
N SER A 86 13.31 8.03 25.89
CA SER A 86 13.22 7.65 27.30
C SER A 86 11.89 6.95 27.62
N LEU A 87 10.78 7.43 27.07
CA LEU A 87 9.45 6.83 27.27
C LEU A 87 9.28 5.50 26.54
N LEU A 88 9.95 5.34 25.39
CA LEU A 88 9.91 4.12 24.58
C LEU A 88 11.03 3.12 24.93
N ALA A 89 11.87 3.42 25.91
CA ALA A 89 12.98 2.56 26.30
C ALA A 89 12.47 1.19 26.76
N GLY A 90 12.86 0.12 26.04
CA GLY A 90 12.40 -1.24 26.33
C GLY A 90 11.14 -1.68 25.58
N HIS A 91 10.47 -0.77 24.85
CA HIS A 91 9.21 -1.01 24.15
C HIS A 91 9.39 -1.04 22.63
N ALA A 92 9.95 -2.15 22.12
CA ALA A 92 10.34 -2.26 20.73
C ALA A 92 9.15 -2.21 19.75
N GLY A 93 9.10 -1.15 18.94
CA GLY A 93 8.06 -0.95 17.93
C GLY A 93 6.79 -0.33 18.48
N ALA A 94 6.81 0.20 19.72
CA ALA A 94 5.80 1.13 20.19
C ALA A 94 6.03 2.54 19.63
N GLN A 95 4.97 3.33 19.56
CA GLN A 95 4.98 4.73 19.15
C GLN A 95 4.23 5.56 20.17
N ILE A 96 4.69 6.78 20.38
CA ILE A 96 4.02 7.77 21.20
C ILE A 96 3.88 9.08 20.42
N THR A 97 2.71 9.68 20.49
CA THR A 97 2.42 11.01 19.96
C THR A 97 1.86 11.84 21.09
N ILE A 98 2.50 12.96 21.38
CA ILE A 98 2.03 13.95 22.36
C ILE A 98 1.76 15.23 21.59
N GLU A 99 0.53 15.71 21.64
CA GLU A 99 0.11 16.90 20.91
C GLU A 99 -0.93 17.70 21.68
N ARG A 100 -1.17 18.94 21.28
CA ARG A 100 -2.32 19.69 21.76
C ARG A 100 -3.58 19.11 21.11
N ASP A 101 -4.62 18.87 21.91
CA ASP A 101 -5.87 18.28 21.40
C ASP A 101 -6.50 19.20 20.33
N PRO A 102 -6.54 18.77 19.05
CA PRO A 102 -7.05 19.61 17.96
C PRO A 102 -8.57 19.75 17.98
N LEU A 103 -9.27 18.89 18.71
CA LEU A 103 -10.73 18.87 18.80
C LEU A 103 -11.26 19.82 19.88
N THR A 104 -10.37 20.45 20.66
CA THR A 104 -10.75 21.35 21.73
C THR A 104 -10.07 22.71 21.61
N SER A 105 -10.79 23.76 22.01
CA SER A 105 -10.24 25.12 22.11
C SER A 105 -9.45 25.36 23.40
N GLY A 106 -9.38 24.37 24.30
CA GLY A 106 -8.71 24.47 25.59
C GLY A 106 -7.21 24.12 25.53
N PRO A 107 -6.46 24.38 26.60
CA PRO A 107 -5.05 23.97 26.73
C PRO A 107 -4.96 22.49 27.13
N GLN A 108 -5.52 21.61 26.28
CA GLN A 108 -5.55 20.17 26.49
C GLN A 108 -4.41 19.51 25.70
N ILE A 109 -3.73 18.57 26.32
CA ILE A 109 -2.67 17.75 25.75
C ILE A 109 -3.23 16.34 25.59
N LEU A 110 -3.28 15.89 24.35
CA LEU A 110 -3.64 14.53 23.97
C LEU A 110 -2.35 13.71 23.83
N THR A 111 -2.26 12.64 24.61
CA THR A 111 -1.22 11.63 24.48
C THR A 111 -1.84 10.39 23.86
N THR A 112 -1.28 9.96 22.74
CA THR A 112 -1.67 8.73 22.04
C THR A 112 -0.49 7.77 22.01
N VAL A 113 -0.70 6.56 22.48
CA VAL A 113 0.29 5.48 22.46
C VAL A 113 -0.22 4.35 21.60
N THR A 114 0.66 3.84 20.73
CA THR A 114 0.43 2.64 19.95
C THR A 114 1.46 1.59 20.32
N ALA A 115 1.03 0.39 20.69
CA ALA A 115 1.92 -0.70 21.10
C ALA A 115 1.43 -2.07 20.60
N ARG A 116 2.19 -3.13 20.88
CA ARG A 116 1.85 -4.50 20.44
C ARG A 116 0.87 -5.22 21.37
N SER A 117 0.60 -4.64 22.53
CA SER A 117 -0.38 -5.15 23.50
C SER A 117 -1.04 -4.01 24.28
N ASP A 118 -2.21 -4.29 24.83
CA ASP A 118 -2.96 -3.34 25.67
C ASP A 118 -2.21 -2.96 26.96
N ALA A 119 -1.53 -3.94 27.58
CA ALA A 119 -0.73 -3.71 28.78
C ALA A 119 0.44 -2.76 28.49
N GLU A 120 1.19 -3.02 27.42
CA GLU A 120 2.32 -2.19 26.99
C GLU A 120 1.86 -0.76 26.64
N ALA A 121 0.74 -0.61 25.93
CA ALA A 121 0.19 0.72 25.63
C ALA A 121 -0.23 1.48 26.90
N GLY A 122 -0.77 0.77 27.90
CA GLY A 122 -1.09 1.32 29.22
C GLY A 122 0.14 1.81 29.98
N GLU A 123 1.17 0.97 30.08
CA GLU A 123 2.40 1.29 30.80
C GLU A 123 3.09 2.54 30.24
N ILE A 124 3.24 2.62 28.92
CA ILE A 124 3.86 3.78 28.26
C ILE A 124 3.00 5.04 28.43
N LEU A 125 1.67 4.92 28.34
CA LEU A 125 0.76 6.06 28.51
C LEU A 125 0.83 6.62 29.94
N ASP A 126 0.81 5.75 30.95
CA ASP A 126 0.92 6.15 32.35
C ASP A 126 2.27 6.84 32.62
N ALA A 127 3.36 6.29 32.08
CA ALA A 127 4.69 6.89 32.16
C ALA A 127 4.72 8.28 31.49
N ALA A 128 4.09 8.42 30.32
CA ALA A 128 4.02 9.70 29.61
C ALA A 128 3.22 10.75 30.40
N ILE A 129 2.07 10.40 30.97
CA ILE A 129 1.23 11.30 31.80
C ILE A 129 2.02 11.83 33.00
N VAL A 130 2.76 10.95 33.69
CA VAL A 130 3.62 11.33 34.82
C VAL A 130 4.75 12.23 34.32
N ARG A 131 5.39 11.87 33.20
CA ARG A 131 6.51 12.62 32.65
C ARG A 131 6.11 14.02 32.20
N THR A 132 4.94 14.19 31.58
CA THR A 132 4.40 15.50 31.20
C THR A 132 4.26 16.41 32.42
N THR A 133 3.82 15.88 33.56
CA THR A 133 3.73 16.64 34.81
C THR A 133 5.11 17.07 35.31
N GLN A 134 6.07 16.13 35.36
CA GLN A 134 7.44 16.42 35.77
C GLN A 134 8.15 17.42 34.85
N MET A 135 7.91 17.32 33.54
CA MET A 135 8.48 18.24 32.56
C MET A 135 7.93 19.66 32.77
N LEU A 136 6.62 19.79 32.99
CA LEU A 136 6.04 21.09 33.32
C LEU A 136 6.63 21.67 34.61
N ASP A 137 6.79 20.86 35.65
CA ASP A 137 7.40 21.30 36.90
C ASP A 137 8.85 21.75 36.69
N SER A 138 9.63 20.97 35.94
CA SER A 138 11.02 21.29 35.61
C SER A 138 11.17 22.59 34.83
N LEU A 139 10.31 22.83 33.83
CA LEU A 139 10.34 24.08 33.06
C LEU A 139 10.05 25.28 33.97
N GLN A 140 9.07 25.15 34.86
CA GLN A 140 8.71 26.21 35.80
C GLN A 140 9.76 26.45 36.89
N ASP A 141 10.47 25.40 37.31
CA ASP A 141 11.58 25.53 38.27
C ASP A 141 12.77 26.28 37.66
N VAL A 142 13.12 25.98 36.41
CA VAL A 142 14.18 26.68 35.67
C VAL A 142 13.87 28.18 35.55
N ASP A 143 12.60 28.52 35.33
CA ASP A 143 12.14 29.91 35.22
C ASP A 143 11.86 30.58 36.58
N GLY A 144 12.03 29.86 37.70
CA GLY A 144 11.86 30.41 39.04
C GLY A 144 10.43 30.83 39.37
N ILE A 145 9.43 30.16 38.81
CA ILE A 145 8.01 30.52 39.00
C ILE A 145 7.57 30.22 40.44
N THR A 146 7.01 31.23 41.11
CA THR A 146 6.49 31.11 42.48
C THR A 146 5.25 30.22 42.53
N ALA A 147 5.05 29.48 43.64
CA ALA A 147 4.02 28.44 43.75
C ALA A 147 2.60 28.90 43.36
N GLY A 148 2.19 30.13 43.70
CA GLY A 148 0.88 30.66 43.32
C GLY A 148 0.72 30.96 41.82
N ASN A 149 1.82 31.18 41.11
CA ASN A 149 1.83 31.47 39.67
C ASN A 149 2.09 30.24 38.80
N ARG A 150 2.28 29.06 39.41
CA ARG A 150 2.57 27.84 38.65
C ARG A 150 1.33 27.32 37.95
N ILE A 151 1.48 26.98 36.68
CA ILE A 151 0.52 26.22 35.89
C ILE A 151 0.46 24.80 36.47
N GLY A 152 -0.76 24.32 36.67
CA GLY A 152 -1.03 22.94 37.07
C GLY A 152 -1.43 22.06 35.89
N ILE A 153 -1.29 20.76 36.04
CA ILE A 153 -1.84 19.75 35.12
C ILE A 153 -2.90 18.94 35.85
N LYS A 154 -4.02 18.69 35.17
CA LYS A 154 -5.06 17.76 35.62
C LYS A 154 -5.38 16.75 34.52
N THR A 155 -5.22 15.48 34.82
CA THR A 155 -5.68 14.40 33.93
C THR A 155 -7.21 14.39 33.87
N ILE A 156 -7.77 14.45 32.66
CA ILE A 156 -9.22 14.49 32.41
C ILE A 156 -9.72 13.10 32.05
N THR A 157 -9.04 12.43 31.13
CA THR A 157 -9.38 11.08 30.66
C THR A 157 -8.12 10.25 30.53
N VAL A 158 -8.26 8.97 30.82
CA VAL A 158 -7.31 7.91 30.47
C VAL A 158 -8.16 6.74 30.02
N ASP A 159 -7.93 6.25 28.80
CA ASP A 159 -8.64 5.07 28.33
C ASP A 159 -8.27 3.88 29.22
N ASN A 160 -9.26 3.12 29.67
CA ASN A 160 -9.02 1.93 30.50
C ASN A 160 -8.66 0.69 29.67
N GLN A 161 -8.95 0.72 28.36
CA GLN A 161 -8.68 -0.37 27.43
C GLN A 161 -8.26 0.20 26.07
N SER A 162 -7.31 -0.48 25.43
CA SER A 162 -6.82 -0.09 24.11
C SER A 162 -7.77 -0.50 23.00
N THR A 163 -7.86 0.34 21.98
CA THR A 163 -8.58 0.05 20.74
C THR A 163 -7.65 -0.65 19.75
N PRO A 164 -8.04 -1.82 19.19
CA PRO A 164 -7.19 -2.53 18.24
C PRO A 164 -7.21 -1.83 16.88
N ILE A 165 -6.04 -1.37 16.42
CA ILE A 165 -5.84 -0.85 15.07
C ILE A 165 -5.59 -2.01 14.11
N GLN A 166 -6.52 -2.24 13.18
CA GLN A 166 -6.38 -3.27 12.15
C GLN A 166 -5.94 -2.73 10.79
N LYS A 167 -5.97 -1.41 10.59
CA LYS A 167 -5.70 -0.79 9.28
C LYS A 167 -4.34 -1.21 8.71
N THR A 168 -3.27 -1.11 9.51
CA THR A 168 -1.91 -1.49 9.13
C THR A 168 -1.81 -2.99 8.82
N ARG A 169 -2.47 -3.83 9.63
CA ARG A 169 -2.54 -5.28 9.44
C ARG A 169 -3.21 -5.66 8.12
N VAL A 170 -4.35 -5.06 7.82
CA VAL A 170 -5.11 -5.30 6.59
C VAL A 170 -4.31 -4.87 5.36
N LEU A 171 -3.73 -3.66 5.38
CA LEU A 171 -2.93 -3.15 4.26
C LEU A 171 -1.70 -4.02 4.00
N SER A 172 -1.01 -4.43 5.05
CA SER A 172 0.18 -5.27 4.95
C SER A 172 -0.16 -6.66 4.42
N ALA A 173 -1.20 -7.31 4.94
CA ALA A 173 -1.65 -8.61 4.45
C ALA A 173 -2.12 -8.56 2.99
N ALA A 174 -2.86 -7.51 2.61
CA ALA A 174 -3.28 -7.28 1.23
C ALA A 174 -2.09 -7.06 0.29
N GLY A 175 -1.08 -6.31 0.73
CA GLY A 175 0.16 -6.11 -0.02
C GLY A 175 0.91 -7.42 -0.27
N VAL A 176 1.06 -8.25 0.76
CA VAL A 176 1.70 -9.58 0.63
C VAL A 176 0.90 -10.47 -0.32
N ALA A 177 -0.43 -10.49 -0.20
CA ALA A 177 -1.30 -11.27 -1.10
C ALA A 177 -1.15 -10.82 -2.56
N LEU A 178 -1.08 -9.51 -2.81
CA LEU A 178 -0.90 -8.97 -4.16
C LEU A 178 0.46 -9.34 -4.77
N VAL A 179 1.55 -9.27 -3.99
CA VAL A 179 2.88 -9.71 -4.44
C VAL A 179 2.89 -11.20 -4.76
N ALA A 180 2.32 -12.03 -3.88
CA ALA A 180 2.22 -13.48 -4.09
C ALA A 180 1.39 -13.83 -5.34
N LEU A 181 0.31 -13.10 -5.60
CA LEU A 181 -0.51 -13.26 -6.80
C LEU A 181 0.30 -12.92 -8.07
N LEU A 182 0.99 -11.78 -8.09
CA LEU A 182 1.80 -11.36 -9.23
C LEU A 182 2.91 -12.37 -9.53
N LEU A 183 3.59 -12.86 -8.49
CA LEU A 183 4.64 -13.86 -8.63
C LEU A 183 4.08 -15.17 -9.20
N THR A 184 2.89 -15.57 -8.75
CA THR A 184 2.17 -16.73 -9.30
C THR A 184 1.87 -16.57 -10.79
N LEU A 185 1.39 -15.40 -11.22
CA LEU A 185 1.09 -15.12 -12.62
C LEU A 185 2.36 -15.11 -13.49
N ILE A 186 3.46 -14.56 -12.97
CA ILE A 186 4.78 -14.56 -13.65
C ILE A 186 5.25 -16.01 -13.86
N VAL A 187 5.21 -16.84 -12.81
CA VAL A 187 5.61 -18.26 -12.89
C VAL A 187 4.72 -19.01 -13.88
N ALA A 188 3.40 -18.80 -13.84
CA ALA A 188 2.48 -19.43 -14.79
C ALA A 188 2.81 -19.04 -16.25
N GLY A 189 3.09 -17.76 -16.51
CA GLY A 189 3.48 -17.28 -17.84
C GLY A 189 4.81 -17.83 -18.35
N LEU A 190 5.82 -17.91 -17.48
CA LEU A 190 7.14 -18.50 -17.78
C LEU A 190 7.02 -19.98 -18.18
N VAL A 191 6.22 -20.75 -17.43
CA VAL A 191 5.98 -22.17 -17.74
C VAL A 191 5.25 -22.33 -19.08
N GLU A 192 4.31 -21.43 -19.40
CA GLU A 192 3.61 -21.47 -20.69
C GLU A 192 4.54 -21.19 -21.87
N GLY A 193 5.42 -20.19 -21.74
CA GLY A 193 6.41 -19.84 -22.75
C GLY A 193 7.39 -20.98 -23.05
N LEU A 194 7.83 -21.71 -22.02
CA LEU A 194 8.72 -22.86 -22.16
C LEU A 194 8.00 -24.07 -22.79
N SER A 195 6.75 -24.33 -22.41
CA SER A 195 5.97 -25.47 -22.93
C SER A 195 5.59 -25.32 -24.40
N THR A 196 5.21 -24.12 -24.84
CA THR A 196 4.78 -23.87 -26.23
C THR A 196 5.96 -23.91 -27.20
N ARG A 197 7.15 -23.48 -26.76
CA ARG A 197 8.39 -23.57 -27.56
C ARG A 197 8.77 -25.03 -27.89
N LYS A 198 8.52 -25.97 -26.98
CA LYS A 198 8.80 -27.40 -27.20
C LYS A 198 7.84 -28.07 -28.19
N ARG A 199 6.58 -27.61 -28.27
CA ARG A 199 5.60 -28.12 -29.25
C ARG A 199 5.84 -27.61 -30.67
N ARG A 200 6.32 -26.37 -30.85
CA ARG A 200 6.65 -25.86 -32.19
C ARG A 200 7.80 -26.61 -32.87
N ARG A 201 8.82 -27.05 -32.11
CA ARG A 201 9.92 -27.86 -32.68
C ARG A 201 9.46 -29.21 -33.22
N ARG A 202 8.50 -29.87 -32.54
CA ARG A 202 7.96 -31.17 -32.99
C ARG A 202 7.15 -31.12 -34.29
N TRP A 203 6.68 -29.95 -34.72
CA TRP A 203 5.95 -29.82 -35.99
C TRP A 203 6.89 -29.49 -37.16
N THR A 204 8.09 -28.95 -36.89
CA THR A 204 9.09 -28.69 -37.93
C THR A 204 9.84 -29.98 -38.31
N ASP A 205 10.07 -30.88 -37.36
CA ASP A 205 10.71 -32.19 -37.64
C ASP A 205 9.78 -33.22 -38.28
N ALA A 206 8.46 -33.00 -38.27
CA ALA A 206 7.47 -33.89 -38.87
C ALA A 206 7.06 -33.49 -40.31
N ALA A 207 7.65 -32.42 -40.86
CA ALA A 207 7.29 -31.85 -42.16
C ALA A 207 8.43 -31.94 -43.19
N THR A 208 9.17 -33.05 -43.20
CA THR A 208 10.01 -33.43 -44.34
C THR A 208 9.56 -34.83 -44.81
N PRO A 209 8.52 -34.92 -45.65
CA PRO A 209 8.36 -36.09 -46.49
C PRO A 209 9.40 -36.00 -47.61
N GLU A 210 10.27 -36.99 -47.59
CA GLU A 210 11.17 -37.46 -48.62
C GLU A 210 10.51 -37.40 -50.00
N LEU A 211 11.00 -36.54 -50.89
CA LEU A 211 10.66 -36.56 -52.31
C LEU A 211 11.58 -37.58 -52.97
N GLU A 212 11.16 -38.84 -52.98
CA GLU A 212 11.73 -39.88 -53.84
C GLU A 212 11.23 -39.71 -55.28
N ASP A 213 12.18 -39.37 -56.14
CA ASP A 213 12.33 -39.65 -57.58
C ASP A 213 11.11 -40.16 -58.39
N GLU A 214 10.60 -39.30 -59.28
CA GLU A 214 10.13 -39.75 -60.60
C GLU A 214 10.93 -39.02 -61.71
N GLN A 215 11.91 -39.74 -62.25
CA GLN A 215 12.58 -39.42 -63.50
C GLN A 215 11.67 -39.77 -64.68
N SER A 216 11.44 -38.82 -65.59
CA SER A 216 10.78 -39.06 -66.89
C SER A 216 11.65 -38.46 -68.01
N PRO A 217 12.14 -39.25 -68.99
CA PRO A 217 13.00 -38.76 -70.06
C PRO A 217 12.19 -38.30 -71.30
N ALA A 218 12.82 -37.42 -72.07
CA ALA A 218 12.30 -36.75 -73.25
C ALA A 218 12.49 -37.52 -74.56
N GLN A 219 11.85 -37.00 -75.63
CA GLN A 219 11.98 -37.24 -77.09
C GLN A 219 11.06 -38.32 -77.70
N ASP A 220 10.50 -38.22 -78.90
CA ASP A 220 10.35 -37.15 -79.92
C ASP A 220 9.29 -37.65 -80.95
N ASP A 221 8.66 -36.69 -81.64
CA ASP A 221 8.06 -36.74 -82.99
C ASP A 221 6.84 -37.63 -83.37
N VAL A 222 5.88 -36.97 -84.05
CA VAL A 222 5.32 -37.26 -85.41
C VAL A 222 3.78 -37.03 -85.55
N VAL A 223 3.41 -36.08 -86.44
CA VAL A 223 2.18 -35.93 -87.30
C VAL A 223 0.89 -35.32 -86.68
N ALA A 224 0.53 -34.06 -87.00
CA ALA A 224 -0.35 -33.54 -88.10
C ALA A 224 -1.86 -33.85 -87.91
N LEU A 225 -2.88 -32.99 -88.04
CA LEU A 225 -3.22 -31.79 -88.84
C LEU A 225 -4.40 -31.01 -88.14
N PRO A 226 -4.91 -29.87 -88.67
CA PRO A 226 -5.51 -28.77 -87.91
C PRO A 226 -7.03 -28.62 -88.04
N SER A 227 -7.64 -27.83 -87.14
CA SER A 227 -8.78 -26.95 -87.45
C SER A 227 -9.10 -25.98 -86.30
N GLU A 228 -9.27 -24.71 -86.66
CA GLU A 228 -10.32 -23.74 -86.25
C GLU A 228 -10.76 -23.70 -84.76
N SER A 229 -11.04 -22.57 -84.12
CA SER A 229 -11.19 -21.17 -84.47
C SER A 229 -11.52 -20.43 -83.16
N HIS A 230 -11.60 -19.10 -83.25
CA HIS A 230 -12.30 -18.20 -82.32
C HIS A 230 -11.54 -17.48 -81.19
N ILE A 231 -11.11 -16.26 -81.58
CA ILE A 231 -11.60 -14.96 -81.08
C ILE A 231 -11.41 -14.67 -79.58
N GLY A 232 -10.67 -13.60 -79.27
CA GLY A 232 -10.88 -12.88 -78.01
C GLY A 232 -9.83 -11.84 -77.59
N ARG A 233 -9.61 -10.83 -78.43
CA ARG A 233 -8.98 -9.51 -78.19
C ARG A 233 -8.72 -9.01 -76.74
N ARG A 234 -7.52 -8.37 -76.62
CA ARG A 234 -7.14 -7.08 -75.93
C ARG A 234 -7.09 -7.10 -74.38
N VAL A 235 -5.95 -6.99 -73.67
CA VAL A 235 -4.85 -5.97 -73.61
C VAL A 235 -5.38 -4.58 -73.16
N PRO A 236 -4.64 -3.76 -72.38
CA PRO A 236 -4.13 -3.88 -71.00
C PRO A 236 -4.55 -2.61 -70.18
N THR A 237 -4.06 -2.37 -68.95
CA THR A 237 -3.44 -1.07 -68.51
C THR A 237 -3.27 -0.93 -66.98
N ARG A 238 -2.04 -0.58 -66.61
CA ARG A 238 -1.53 0.13 -65.40
C ARG A 238 -2.14 1.57 -65.31
N PRO A 239 -1.74 2.48 -64.39
CA PRO A 239 -1.41 2.41 -62.95
C PRO A 239 -1.87 3.66 -62.12
N LEU A 240 -1.42 3.73 -60.85
CA LEU A 240 -1.01 4.90 -60.03
C LEU A 240 -2.00 5.99 -59.53
N ALA A 241 -1.88 6.23 -58.22
CA ALA A 241 -1.70 7.53 -57.53
C ALA A 241 -2.89 8.49 -57.30
N ARG A 242 -3.12 8.82 -56.03
CA ARG A 242 -3.10 10.17 -55.38
C ARG A 242 -4.00 10.16 -54.13
N GLN A 243 -3.51 10.48 -52.93
CA GLN A 243 -3.19 11.80 -52.36
C GLN A 243 -4.41 12.54 -51.78
N ARG A 244 -4.17 13.23 -50.64
CA ARG A 244 -4.93 14.32 -49.98
C ARG A 244 -5.88 13.91 -48.83
N ARG A 245 -5.55 14.32 -47.59
CA ARG A 245 -6.02 15.54 -46.84
C ARG A 245 -7.44 15.32 -46.27
N ALA A 246 -7.87 15.80 -45.10
CA ALA A 246 -7.30 16.66 -44.06
C ALA A 246 -8.27 16.62 -42.84
N LEU A 247 -7.78 17.13 -41.70
CA LEU A 247 -8.51 17.93 -40.69
C LEU A 247 -9.86 17.42 -40.15
N ARG A 248 -9.91 17.16 -38.84
CA ARG A 248 -10.93 17.83 -38.02
C ARG A 248 -10.57 17.92 -36.53
N ARG A 249 -10.72 19.16 -36.06
CA ARG A 249 -10.67 19.71 -34.71
C ARG A 249 -12.05 19.55 -34.06
N ASN A 250 -12.10 19.29 -32.76
CA ASN A 250 -13.15 19.59 -31.76
C ASN A 250 -12.95 18.61 -30.59
N ARG A 251 -13.06 18.96 -29.31
CA ARG A 251 -13.51 20.18 -28.64
C ARG A 251 -12.93 20.16 -27.23
#